data_AF-A0A432GCE8-F1
#
_entry.id   AF-A0A432GCE8-F1
#
_cell.length_a   1.000
_cell.length_b   1.000
_cell.length_c   1.000
_cell.angle_alpha   90.00
_cell.angle_beta   90.00
_cell.angle_gamma   90.00
#
_symmetry.space_group_name_H-M   'P 1'
#
loop_
_entity.id
_entity.type
_entity.pdbx_description
1 polymer ?
#
loop_
_entity_poly.entity_id
_entity_poly.type
_entity_poly.pdbx_seq_one_letter_code
_entity_poly.pdbx_strand_id
1 'polypeptide(L)'
;MEINGPLRIGVIDSPDTPGWELQVTFTDAFKAADLAQQAQLCEEYVQELAQGIQALPEGDRNRDGMAIVYQLCSQMLPYIREGQIALEETIMVEIGQSQTVSITDFLNG
;
A
#
# COMPACT_ATOMS: atom_id res chain seq x y z
N MET A 1 -15.25 -5.93 -3.77
CA MET A 1 -14.52 -4.95 -4.59
C MET A 1 -13.10 -5.47 -4.66
N GLU A 2 -12.74 -6.11 -5.78
CA GLU A 2 -11.36 -6.51 -6.00
C GLU A 2 -10.58 -5.24 -6.30
N ILE A 3 -9.71 -4.85 -5.37
CA ILE A 3 -8.82 -3.73 -5.58
C ILE A 3 -7.72 -4.24 -6.53
N ASN A 4 -7.99 -4.18 -7.84
CA ASN A 4 -7.02 -4.49 -8.90
C ASN A 4 -6.02 -3.33 -8.98
N GLY A 5 -4.93 -3.44 -8.21
CA GLY A 5 -3.90 -2.41 -8.13
C GLY A 5 -2.50 -2.97 -8.37
N PRO A 6 -1.47 -2.10 -8.28
CA PRO A 6 -0.07 -2.51 -8.38
C PRO A 6 0.37 -3.42 -7.22
N LEU A 7 -0.44 -3.52 -6.16
CA LEU A 7 -0.14 -4.22 -4.91
C LEU A 7 -1.08 -5.39 -4.65
N ARG A 8 -0.55 -6.40 -3.97
CA ARG A 8 -1.30 -7.43 -3.25
C ARG A 8 -1.06 -7.24 -1.76
N ILE A 9 -2.14 -7.28 -0.99
CA ILE A 9 -2.10 -7.08 0.46
C ILE A 9 -2.62 -8.35 1.14
N GLY A 10 -1.76 -9.00 1.91
CA GLY A 10 -2.12 -10.02 2.88
C GLY A 10 -2.28 -9.38 4.25
N VAL A 11 -3.27 -9.83 5.02
CA VAL A 11 -3.40 -9.47 6.44
C VAL A 11 -2.90 -10.64 7.26
N ILE A 12 -1.97 -10.39 8.16
CA ILE A 12 -1.46 -11.36 9.11
C ILE A 12 -2.08 -11.01 10.46
N ASP A 13 -2.87 -11.94 10.97
CA ASP A 13 -3.41 -11.89 12.33
C ASP A 13 -2.42 -12.57 13.26
N SER A 14 -1.76 -11.78 14.11
CA SER A 14 -0.81 -12.28 15.10
C SER A 14 -1.52 -12.37 16.45
N PRO A 15 -1.86 -13.58 16.93
CA PRO A 15 -2.62 -13.76 18.17
C PRO A 15 -1.87 -13.27 19.43
N ASP A 16 -0.57 -13.04 19.33
CA ASP A 16 0.31 -12.66 20.44
C ASP A 16 0.59 -11.14 20.54
N THR A 17 0.24 -10.35 19.52
CA THR A 17 0.50 -8.90 19.47
C THR A 17 -0.78 -8.11 19.18
N PRO A 18 -1.14 -7.09 19.99
CA PRO A 18 -2.27 -6.23 19.68
C PRO A 18 -1.96 -5.35 18.46
N GLY A 19 -2.55 -5.67 17.31
CA GLY A 19 -2.38 -4.95 16.04
C GLY A 19 -2.68 -5.83 14.84
N TRP A 20 -2.47 -5.30 13.63
CA TRP A 20 -2.46 -6.10 12.41
C TRP A 20 -1.15 -5.86 11.66
N GLU A 21 -0.60 -6.90 11.08
CA GLU A 21 0.50 -6.79 10.13
C GLU A 21 -0.04 -6.93 8.71
N LEU A 22 0.38 -6.03 7.82
CA LEU A 22 0.09 -6.14 6.40
C LEU A 22 1.32 -6.64 5.67
N GLN A 23 1.14 -7.70 4.92
CA GLN A 23 2.11 -8.18 3.96
C GLN A 23 1.82 -7.54 2.60
N VAL A 24 2.70 -6.68 2.13
CA VAL A 24 2.52 -5.94 0.88
C VAL A 24 3.53 -6.44 -0.14
N THR A 25 3.03 -6.88 -1.29
CA THR A 25 3.84 -7.35 -2.41
C THR A 25 3.38 -6.70 -3.70
N PHE A 26 4.29 -6.52 -4.67
CA PHE A 26 3.95 -5.98 -5.98
C PHE A 26 3.43 -7.07 -6.92
N THR A 27 2.47 -6.72 -7.77
CA THR A 27 1.98 -7.63 -8.81
C THR A 27 3.03 -7.87 -9.89
N ASP A 28 2.98 -9.03 -10.54
CA ASP A 28 3.92 -9.38 -11.62
C ASP A 28 3.83 -8.41 -12.79
N ALA A 29 2.63 -7.91 -13.09
CA ALA A 29 2.41 -6.89 -14.10
C ALA A 29 3.11 -5.56 -13.75
N PHE A 30 3.09 -5.17 -12.46
CA PHE A 30 3.78 -3.97 -12.01
C PHE A 30 5.31 -4.13 -12.05
N LYS A 31 5.82 -5.29 -11.61
CA LYS A 31 7.26 -5.63 -11.67
C LYS A 31 7.80 -5.61 -13.11
N ALA A 32 7.00 -6.08 -14.06
CA ALA A 32 7.38 -6.15 -15.48
C ALA A 32 7.29 -4.80 -16.22
N ALA A 33 6.58 -3.82 -15.67
CA ALA A 33 6.46 -2.48 -16.24
C ALA A 33 7.78 -1.70 -16.12
N ASP A 34 8.02 -0.76 -17.04
CA ASP A 34 9.16 0.16 -16.89
C ASP A 34 8.93 1.19 -15.77
N LEU A 35 9.99 1.88 -15.35
CA LEU A 35 9.94 2.81 -14.23
C LEU A 35 8.88 3.92 -14.40
N ALA A 36 8.73 4.46 -15.60
CA ALA A 36 7.75 5.50 -15.87
C ALA A 36 6.33 4.96 -15.78
N GLN A 37 6.11 3.74 -16.29
CA GLN A 37 4.84 3.05 -16.21
C GLN A 37 4.51 2.61 -14.77
N GLN A 38 5.49 2.18 -13.98
CA GLN A 38 5.33 1.90 -12.55
C GLN A 38 4.87 3.14 -11.78
N ALA A 39 5.52 4.29 -12.03
CA ALA A 39 5.12 5.56 -11.42
C ALA A 39 3.67 5.93 -11.80
N GLN A 40 3.31 5.80 -13.07
CA GLN A 40 1.97 6.10 -13.58
C GLN A 40 0.91 5.19 -12.95
N LEU A 41 1.14 3.87 -12.94
CA LEU A 41 0.22 2.88 -12.36
C LEU A 41 0.02 3.11 -10.86
N CYS A 42 1.08 3.48 -10.14
CA CYS A 42 0.97 3.79 -8.72
C CYS A 42 0.18 5.09 -8.48
N GLU A 43 0.39 6.13 -9.30
CA GLU A 43 -0.34 7.40 -9.20
C GLU A 43 -1.83 7.23 -9.52
N GLU A 44 -2.17 6.49 -10.58
CA GLU A 44 -3.55 6.13 -10.92
C GLU A 44 -4.22 5.41 -9.76
N TYR A 45 -3.53 4.44 -9.17
CA TYR A 45 -4.05 3.70 -8.04
C TYR A 45 -4.26 4.55 -6.78
N VAL A 46 -3.34 5.48 -6.48
CA VAL A 46 -3.53 6.47 -5.39
C VAL A 46 -4.78 7.31 -5.63
N GLN A 47 -5.06 7.72 -6.87
CA GLN A 47 -6.27 8.48 -7.21
C GLN A 47 -7.54 7.64 -7.07
N GLU A 48 -7.53 6.38 -7.53
CA GLU A 48 -8.65 5.45 -7.37
C GLU A 48 -9.00 5.23 -5.89
N LEU A 49 -7.97 5.03 -5.05
CA LEU A 49 -8.16 4.89 -3.60
C LEU A 49 -8.77 6.14 -3.00
N ALA A 50 -8.27 7.33 -3.36
CA ALA A 50 -8.82 8.60 -2.88
C ALA A 50 -10.30 8.78 -3.25
N GLN A 51 -10.68 8.42 -4.49
CA GLN A 51 -12.07 8.47 -4.93
C GLN A 51 -12.94 7.47 -4.17
N GLY A 52 -12.47 6.24 -3.96
CA GLY A 52 -13.20 5.22 -3.20
C GLY A 52 -13.40 5.60 -1.73
N ILE A 53 -12.40 6.22 -1.10
CA ILE A 53 -12.49 6.73 0.29
C ILE A 53 -13.57 7.81 0.41
N GLN A 54 -13.68 8.69 -0.59
CA GLN A 54 -14.69 9.76 -0.62
C GLN A 54 -16.09 9.22 -0.93
N ALA A 55 -16.19 8.14 -1.69
CA ALA A 55 -17.46 7.51 -2.07
C ALA A 55 -18.10 6.69 -0.93
N LEU A 56 -17.32 6.27 0.06
CA LEU A 56 -17.77 5.46 1.19
C LEU A 56 -18.05 6.33 2.44
N PRO A 57 -19.05 5.96 3.26
CA PRO A 57 -19.38 6.71 4.48
C PRO A 57 -18.32 6.50 5.57
N GLU A 58 -18.27 7.43 6.52
CA GLU A 58 -17.40 7.30 7.69
C GLU A 58 -17.80 6.09 8.54
N GLY A 59 -16.79 5.35 9.04
CA GLY A 59 -16.99 4.11 9.79
C GLY A 59 -17.20 2.86 8.92
N ASP A 60 -17.19 2.98 7.59
CA ASP A 60 -17.13 1.83 6.70
C ASP A 60 -15.73 1.19 6.76
N ARG A 61 -15.67 -0.11 7.10
CA ARG A 61 -14.39 -0.83 7.18
C ARG A 61 -13.62 -0.84 5.86
N ASN A 62 -14.31 -0.82 4.72
CA ASN A 62 -13.65 -0.74 3.42
C ASN A 62 -13.02 0.64 3.21
N ARG A 63 -13.66 1.71 3.71
CA ARG A 63 -13.09 3.06 3.68
C ARG A 63 -11.80 3.12 4.50
N ASP A 64 -11.83 2.54 5.70
CA ASP A 64 -10.66 2.48 6.58
C ASP A 64 -9.52 1.68 5.94
N GLY A 65 -9.84 0.52 5.35
CA GLY A 65 -8.89 -0.28 4.58
C GLY A 65 -8.28 0.51 3.41
N MET A 66 -9.11 1.16 2.57
CA MET A 66 -8.63 1.97 1.45
C MET A 66 -7.77 3.14 1.92
N ALA A 67 -8.08 3.78 3.05
CA ALA A 67 -7.29 4.86 3.63
C ALA A 67 -5.88 4.41 4.03
N ILE A 68 -5.76 3.22 4.63
CA ILE A 68 -4.46 2.62 4.97
C ILE A 68 -3.62 2.39 3.70
N VAL A 69 -4.22 1.78 2.67
CA VAL A 69 -3.53 1.52 1.40
C VAL A 69 -3.16 2.82 0.68
N TYR A 70 -4.05 3.82 0.72
CA TYR A 70 -3.80 5.14 0.14
C TYR A 70 -2.57 5.79 0.77
N GLN A 71 -2.50 5.78 2.10
CA GLN A 71 -1.37 6.37 2.83
C GLN A 71 -0.07 5.65 2.50
N LEU A 72 -0.08 4.31 2.47
CA LEU A 72 1.06 3.48 2.09
C LEU A 72 1.53 3.80 0.66
N CYS A 73 0.63 3.77 -0.33
CA CYS A 73 0.97 4.05 -1.73
C CYS A 73 1.50 5.47 -1.91
N SER A 74 0.89 6.45 -1.24
CA SER A 74 1.31 7.85 -1.30
C SER A 74 2.72 8.06 -0.74
N GLN A 75 3.08 7.32 0.31
CA GLN A 75 4.43 7.36 0.87
C GLN A 75 5.46 6.62 -0.03
N MET A 76 5.07 5.55 -0.71
CA MET A 76 5.96 4.81 -1.63
C MET A 76 6.20 5.54 -2.96
N LEU A 77 5.20 6.28 -3.45
CA LEU A 77 5.23 6.92 -4.77
C LEU A 77 6.52 7.71 -5.10
N PRO A 78 7.09 8.56 -4.24
CA PRO A 78 8.37 9.23 -4.55
C PRO A 78 9.51 8.23 -4.79
N TYR A 79 9.60 7.18 -3.99
CA TYR A 79 10.64 6.15 -4.11
C TYR A 79 10.43 5.26 -5.34
N ILE A 80 9.18 4.96 -5.69
CA ILE A 80 8.83 4.28 -6.95
C ILE A 80 9.29 5.12 -8.14
N ARG A 81 9.01 6.43 -8.13
CA ARG A 81 9.43 7.35 -9.20
C ARG A 81 10.95 7.41 -9.38
N GLU A 82 11.69 7.30 -8.28
CA GLU A 82 13.16 7.32 -8.29
C GLU A 82 13.79 5.94 -8.52
N GLY A 83 12.99 4.87 -8.60
CA GLY A 83 13.49 3.50 -8.77
C GLY A 83 14.22 2.97 -7.53
N GLN A 84 13.89 3.51 -6.36
CA GLN A 84 14.54 3.21 -5.08
C GLN A 84 13.78 2.18 -4.23
N ILE A 85 12.68 1.63 -4.74
CA ILE A 85 11.98 0.52 -4.09
C ILE A 85 12.44 -0.81 -4.66
N ALA A 86 12.76 -1.76 -3.77
CA ALA A 86 13.01 -3.15 -4.12
C ALA A 86 11.69 -3.89 -4.37
N LEU A 87 11.22 -3.91 -5.62
CA LEU A 87 9.93 -4.52 -5.98
C LEU A 87 9.83 -6.03 -5.74
N GLU A 88 10.97 -6.72 -5.64
CA GLU A 88 11.02 -8.16 -5.35
C GLU A 88 10.81 -8.50 -3.87
N GLU A 89 10.92 -7.50 -2.99
CA GLU A 89 10.79 -7.69 -1.56
C GLU A 89 9.34 -7.62 -1.10
N THR A 90 9.09 -8.25 0.05
CA THR A 90 7.84 -8.12 0.77
C THR A 90 7.97 -7.00 1.78
N ILE A 91 7.12 -5.99 1.67
CA ILE A 91 7.04 -4.90 2.63
C ILE A 91 6.09 -5.33 3.74
N MET A 92 6.57 -5.32 4.99
CA MET A 92 5.75 -5.63 6.17
C MET A 92 5.30 -4.34 6.82
N VAL A 93 4.00 -4.11 7.01
CA VAL A 93 3.52 -2.87 7.62
C VAL A 93 2.79 -3.19 8.91
N GLU A 94 3.32 -2.68 10.02
CA GLU A 94 2.62 -2.77 11.31
C GLU A 94 1.57 -1.67 11.41
N ILE A 95 0.32 -2.07 11.65
CA ILE A 95 -0.79 -1.17 11.95
C ILE A 95 -0.97 -1.13 13.46
N GLY A 96 -0.36 -0.14 14.11
CA GLY A 96 -0.54 0.13 15.54
C GLY A 96 -1.94 0.68 15.87
N GLN A 97 -2.32 0.67 17.17
CA GLN A 97 -3.62 1.16 17.63
C GLN A 97 -3.89 2.66 17.36
N SER A 98 -2.85 3.41 16.97
CA SER A 98 -2.87 4.84 16.63
C SER A 98 -2.50 5.10 15.16
N GLN A 99 -3.13 4.36 14.22
CA GLN A 99 -3.34 4.65 12.78
C GLN A 99 -2.27 5.46 12.01
N THR A 100 -0.97 5.26 12.25
CA THR A 100 0.09 5.92 11.49
C THR A 100 0.98 4.87 10.85
N VAL A 101 0.86 4.70 9.54
CA VAL A 101 1.75 3.85 8.72
C VAL A 101 3.04 4.62 8.44
N SER A 102 4.20 4.03 8.74
CA SER A 102 5.53 4.56 8.42
C SER A 102 6.31 3.54 7.59
N ILE A 103 6.81 3.94 6.43
CA ILE A 103 7.61 3.09 5.51
C ILE A 103 9.12 3.26 5.74
N THR A 104 9.53 4.23 6.57
CA THR A 104 10.92 4.63 6.76
C THR A 104 11.86 3.49 7.16
N ASP A 105 11.32 2.44 7.79
CA ASP A 105 12.09 1.26 8.21
C ASP A 105 12.49 0.34 7.03
N PHE A 106 11.88 0.50 5.84
CA PHE A 106 12.09 -0.37 4.66
C PHE A 106 13.00 0.24 3.59
N LEU A 107 13.45 1.49 3.77
CA LEU A 107 14.20 2.23 2.75
C LEU A 107 15.72 2.05 2.82
N ASN A 108 16.24 1.18 3.71
CA ASN A 108 17.68 0.97 3.92
C ASN A 108 18.14 -0.50 3.72
N GLY A 109 17.45 -1.27 2.87
CA GLY A 109 17.87 -2.61 2.44
C GLY A 109 18.84 -2.59 1.27
#